data_AF-A0A972AC07-F1
#
_entry.id   AF-A0A972AC07-F1
#
_cell.length_a   1.000
_cell.length_b   1.000
_cell.length_c   1.000
_cell.angle_alpha   90.00
_cell.angle_beta   90.00
_cell.angle_gamma   90.00
#
_symmetry.space_group_name_H-M   'P 1'
#
loop_
_entity.id
_entity.type
_entity.pdbx_description
1 polymer ?
#
loop_
_entity_poly.entity_id
_entity_poly.type
_entity_poly.pdbx_seq_one_letter_code
_entity_poly.pdbx_strand_id
1 'polypeptide(L)' 'MDTLFLTGMTLKEAREVLHKKGITDYELAVTCPPRMKELKPDDDFRVLLVYFRNSSMTILVCKA' A
#
# COMPACT_ATOMS: atom_id res chain seq x y z
N MET A 1 -12.99 -9.44 1.23
CA MET A 1 -11.95 -9.45 2.29
C MET A 1 -11.99 -8.11 2.97
N ASP A 2 -12.09 -8.08 4.29
CA ASP A 2 -11.97 -6.84 5.05
C ASP A 2 -10.51 -6.41 5.00
N THR A 3 -10.14 -5.47 4.13
CA THR A 3 -8.75 -5.00 3.95
C THR A 3 -8.42 -3.78 4.82
N LEU A 4 -9.40 -3.32 5.61
CA LEU A 4 -9.28 -2.19 6.54
C LEU A 4 -8.19 -2.38 7.61
N PHE A 5 -7.79 -3.63 7.90
CA PHE A 5 -6.75 -3.91 8.90
C PHE A 5 -5.35 -3.42 8.48
N LEU A 6 -5.13 -3.08 7.20
CA LEU A 6 -3.83 -2.58 6.72
C LEU A 6 -3.73 -1.06 6.81
N THR A 7 -4.85 -0.34 6.87
CA THR A 7 -4.85 1.13 6.91
C THR A 7 -4.19 1.63 8.19
N GLY A 8 -3.29 2.61 8.06
CA GLY A 8 -2.53 3.19 9.15
C GLY A 8 -1.20 2.47 9.46
N MET A 9 -0.99 1.26 8.96
CA MET A 9 0.29 0.56 9.04
C MET A 9 1.34 1.22 8.14
N THR A 10 2.60 1.00 8.45
CA THR A 10 3.71 1.22 7.52
C THR A 10 3.64 0.21 6.37
N LEU A 11 4.22 0.56 5.23
CA LEU A 11 4.30 -0.32 4.07
C LEU A 11 5.05 -1.61 4.43
N LYS A 12 6.09 -1.52 5.27
CA LYS A 12 6.81 -2.68 5.79
C LYS A 12 5.89 -3.65 6.55
N GLU A 13 5.15 -3.14 7.54
CA GLU A 13 4.20 -3.96 8.31
C GLU A 13 3.13 -4.58 7.41
N ALA A 14 2.58 -3.78 6.48
CA ALA A 14 1.59 -4.26 5.53
C ALA A 14 2.14 -5.39 4.65
N ARG A 15 3.37 -5.28 4.15
CA ARG A 15 4.05 -6.33 3.39
C ARG A 15 4.21 -7.61 4.19
N GLU A 16 4.63 -7.52 5.45
CA GLU A 16 4.79 -8.69 6.31
C GLU A 16 3.45 -9.41 6.55
N VAL A 17 2.37 -8.66 6.77
CA VAL A 17 1.03 -9.22 6.96
C VAL A 17 0.51 -9.88 5.68
N LEU A 18 0.69 -9.24 4.53
CA LEU A 18 0.29 -9.79 3.23
C LEU A 18 1.07 -11.06 2.87
N HIS A 19 2.38 -11.06 3.11
CA HIS A 19 3.22 -12.23 2.91
C HIS A 19 2.79 -13.40 3.79
N LYS A 20 2.48 -13.16 5.08
CA LYS A 20 1.93 -14.18 6.00
C LYS A 20 0.58 -14.74 5.53
N LYS A 21 -0.21 -13.96 4.78
CA LYS A 21 -1.47 -14.38 4.18
C LYS A 21 -1.32 -15.05 2.80
N GLY A 22 -0.09 -15.16 2.29
CA GLY A 22 0.17 -15.70 0.95
C GLY A 22 -0.20 -14.74 -0.19
N ILE A 23 -0.41 -13.46 0.11
CA ILE A 23 -0.74 -12.44 -0.89
C ILE A 23 0.56 -11.73 -1.27
N THR A 24 1.07 -12.03 -2.45
CA THR A 24 2.29 -11.41 -3.00
C THR A 24 2.01 -10.57 -4.23
N ASP A 25 0.87 -10.75 -4.88
CA ASP A 25 0.46 -10.02 -6.07
C ASP A 25 -0.41 -8.82 -5.69
N TYR A 26 0.22 -7.65 -5.64
CA TYR A 26 -0.45 -6.37 -5.40
C TYR A 26 0.33 -5.23 -6.04
N GLU A 27 -0.39 -4.18 -6.41
CA GLU A 27 0.17 -2.94 -6.92
C GLU A 27 0.33 -1.90 -5.82
N LEU A 28 1.36 -1.05 -5.93
CA LEU A 28 1.56 0.10 -5.05
C LEU A 28 1.23 1.39 -5.79
N ALA A 29 0.32 2.17 -5.23
CA ALA A 29 0.00 3.51 -5.71
C ALA A 29 0.45 4.54 -4.66
N VAL A 30 1.33 5.46 -5.06
CA VAL A 30 1.80 6.53 -4.17
C VAL A 30 0.95 7.78 -4.39
N THR A 31 0.28 8.25 -3.35
CA THR A 31 -0.29 9.60 -3.34
C THR A 31 0.82 10.58 -2.99
N CYS A 32 1.15 11.47 -3.93
CA CYS A 32 2.12 12.52 -3.71
C CYS A 32 1.63 13.83 -4.33
N PRO A 33 2.06 14.99 -3.78
CA PRO A 33 1.84 16.28 -4.43
C PRO A 33 2.38 16.25 -5.87
N PRO A 34 1.80 17.02 -6.82
CA PRO A 34 2.22 17.01 -8.22
C PRO A 34 3.70 17.30 -8.46
N ARG A 35 4.36 17.98 -7.51
CA ARG A 35 5.80 18.30 -7.54
C ARG A 35 6.71 17.12 -7.17
N MET A 36 6.15 16.01 -6.67
CA MET A 36 6.88 14.83 -6.21
C MET A 36 6.49 13.57 -7.01
N LYS A 37 6.15 13.73 -8.30
CA LYS A 37 5.64 12.66 -9.19
C LYS A 37 6.53 11.42 -9.32
N GLU A 38 7.81 11.50 -8.94
CA GLU A 38 8.77 10.40 -9.02
C GLU A 38 9.12 9.80 -7.65
N LEU A 39 8.33 10.11 -6.63
CA LEU A 39 8.56 9.59 -5.29
C LEU A 39 8.36 8.07 -5.29
N LYS A 40 9.48 7.34 -5.15
CA LYS A 40 9.44 5.89 -4.99
C LYS A 40 8.84 5.56 -3.61
N PRO A 41 7.95 4.57 -3.51
CA PRO A 41 7.44 4.10 -2.23
C PRO A 41 8.59 3.54 -1.39
N ASP A 42 8.65 3.95 -0.13
CA ASP A 42 9.58 3.45 0.88
C ASP A 42 8.82 2.69 1.97
N ASP A 43 9.53 1.86 2.71
CA ASP A 43 8.99 1.00 3.78
C ASP A 43 8.33 1.80 4.91
N ASP A 44 8.76 3.06 5.11
CA ASP A 44 8.20 3.99 6.09
C ASP A 44 6.89 4.67 5.64
N PHE A 45 6.45 4.45 4.40
CA PHE A 45 5.22 5.07 3.89
C PHE A 45 4.02 4.44 4.60
N ARG A 46 2.97 5.25 4.81
CA ARG A 46 1.75 4.77 5.46
C ARG A 46 0.72 4.34 4.46
N VAL A 47 0.07 3.22 4.75
CA VAL A 47 -1.07 2.74 3.98
C VAL A 47 -2.31 3.58 4.31
N LEU A 48 -2.86 4.21 3.28
CA LEU A 48 -4.09 4.99 3.39
C LEU A 48 -5.33 4.14 3.10
N LEU A 49 -5.24 3.33 2.04
CA LEU A 49 -6.38 2.57 1.54
C LEU A 49 -5.89 1.33 0.81
N VAL A 50 -6.67 0.25 0.91
CA VAL A 50 -6.48 -0.95 0.08
C VAL A 50 -7.77 -1.19 -0.68
N TYR A 51 -7.68 -1.23 -2.00
CA TYR A 51 -8.83 -1.43 -2.88
C TYR A 51 -8.49 -2.42 -3.99
N PHE A 52 -9.51 -2.99 -4.62
CA PHE A 52 -9.34 -3.90 -5.76
C PHE A 52 -9.67 -3.16 -7.06
N ARG A 53 -8.76 -3.21 -8.03
CA ARG A 53 -8.97 -2.68 -9.37
C ARG A 53 -8.74 -3.81 -10.37
N ASN A 54 -9.77 -4.14 -11.15
CA ASN A 54 -9.71 -5.20 -12.17
C ASN A 54 -9.14 -6.52 -11.64
N SER A 55 -9.56 -6.94 -10.45
CA SER A 55 -9.10 -8.16 -9.76
C SER A 55 -7.69 -8.13 -9.17
N SER A 56 -6.90 -7.06 -9.36
CA SER A 56 -5.63 -6.85 -8.66
C SER A 56 -5.83 -6.01 -7.40
N MET A 57 -5.13 -6.38 -6.32
CA MET A 57 -5.13 -5.59 -5.08
C MET A 57 -4.20 -4.39 -5.25
N THR A 58 -4.67 -3.18 -5.00
CA THR A 58 -3.86 -1.97 -4.99
C THR A 58 -3.79 -1.38 -3.59
N ILE A 59 -2.58 -1.10 -3.13
CA ILE A 59 -2.30 -0.45 -1.85
C ILE A 59 -1.93 1.00 -2.14
N LEU A 60 -2.78 1.91 -1.66
CA LEU A 60 -2.53 3.33 -1.70
C LEU A 60 -1.69 3.75 -0.51
N VAL A 61 -0.54 4.35 -0.76
CA VAL A 61 0.40 4.79 0.27
C VAL A 61 0.73 6.27 0.17
N CYS A 62 1.06 6.89 1.30
CA CYS A 62 1.59 8.24 1.34
C CYS A 62 2.89 8.30 2.15
N LYS A 63 3.71 9.30 1.84
CA LYS A 63 4.82 9.66 2.72
C LYS A 63 4.23 10.18 4.04
N ALA A 64 4.69 9.61 5.16
CA ALA A 64 4.35 10.06 6.50
C ALA A 64 4.97 11.43 6.80
#